data_AF-A0A7C2FCY1-F1
#
_entry.id   AF-A0A7C2FCY1-F1
#
_cell.length_a   1.000
_cell.length_b   1.000
_cell.length_c   1.000
_cell.angle_alpha   90.00
_cell.angle_beta   90.00
_cell.angle_gamma   90.00
#
_symmetry.space_group_name_H-M   'P 1'
#
loop_
_entity.id
_entity.type
_entity.pdbx_description
1 polymer ?
#
loop_
_entity_poly.entity_id
_entity_poly.type
_entity_poly.pdbx_seq_one_letter_code
_entity_poly.pdbx_strand_id
1 'polypeptide(L)'
;LLPYDVPRERLAGMDVRGIILSGGPNSVYEEGAPLAPDWVWESGLPVLGICYGMQVMAHQLGGKVAPGAEREYGPAVVHRDHAAPLLDGLPADFEVWMSHGDRIEVLPPGFAGYASTANSPFAVMADPSRGYYGLQFHPEVAHTPRGRDILKNFVRGICRAEGTWTPGNFIEETVEAIRAQVGGGRVICGLSGGVDSAVAAVLVHRAVGDQLVCIFVDNGLLRAGEAEEVVTTFRKNLAINLVHVEAGEEFLAQLAEVTNPETKRVRIGNTFVRVFEREARKIEGARFLCQGTLYPDVIESGSHGKGASTIKTHHNVGGLPADMKFELVEPLRYLFKDEVRRIGEALGLPEEMVWRHPFPGPGLAIRCIGEVTREKLEILRRADRIVMEEIREAGLYRDLWQAFAVLTDTKTVGVMGDFRTYGYAVAVRAVIADDAMTADWARLPHELLSRISNRIVNEVHGVNRVVYDITPKPPGTIEWE
;
A
#
# COMPACT_ATOMS: atom_id res chain seq x y z
N LEU A 1 12.06 -6.30 7.52
CA LEU A 1 12.50 -4.95 7.97
C LEU A 1 12.54 -4.93 9.49
N LEU A 2 13.66 -4.52 10.06
CA LEU A 2 13.89 -4.44 11.50
C LEU A 2 14.59 -3.10 11.81
N PRO A 3 14.43 -2.54 13.02
CA PRO A 3 15.22 -1.39 13.46
C PRO A 3 16.72 -1.67 13.40
N TYR A 4 17.52 -0.62 13.22
CA TYR A 4 18.97 -0.75 13.10
C TYR A 4 19.61 -1.33 14.38
N ASP A 5 19.05 -1.04 15.54
CA ASP A 5 19.52 -1.44 16.87
C ASP A 5 18.95 -2.79 17.33
N VAL A 6 18.43 -3.61 16.39
CA VAL A 6 17.82 -4.89 16.74
C VAL A 6 18.83 -5.81 17.44
N PRO A 7 18.52 -6.33 18.64
CA PRO A 7 19.41 -7.23 19.35
C PRO A 7 19.38 -8.63 18.70
N ARG A 8 20.52 -9.33 18.72
CA ARG A 8 20.71 -10.60 18.00
C ARG A 8 19.66 -11.65 18.37
N GLU A 9 19.21 -11.66 19.62
CA GLU A 9 18.23 -12.59 20.17
C GLU A 9 16.88 -12.51 19.44
N ARG A 10 16.53 -11.37 18.86
CA ARG A 10 15.30 -11.21 18.06
C ARG A 10 15.32 -11.97 16.74
N LEU A 11 16.50 -12.42 16.31
CA LEU A 11 16.70 -13.24 15.12
C LEU A 11 16.73 -14.74 15.45
N ALA A 12 16.60 -15.12 16.71
CA ALA A 12 16.61 -16.51 17.12
C ALA A 12 15.50 -17.30 16.41
N GLY A 13 15.87 -18.41 15.76
CA GLY A 13 14.94 -19.25 14.99
C GLY A 13 14.69 -18.79 13.55
N MET A 14 15.29 -17.68 13.09
CA MET A 14 15.24 -17.25 11.69
C MET A 14 16.43 -17.81 10.90
N ASP A 15 16.18 -18.36 9.71
CA ASP A 15 17.25 -18.71 8.76
C ASP A 15 17.70 -17.45 7.98
N VAL A 16 18.43 -16.57 8.65
CA VAL A 16 18.93 -15.33 8.04
C VAL A 16 20.07 -15.64 7.08
N ARG A 17 19.88 -15.34 5.78
CA ARG A 17 20.86 -15.64 4.71
C ARG A 17 21.78 -14.48 4.35
N GLY A 18 21.45 -13.28 4.78
CA GLY A 18 22.20 -12.05 4.51
C GLY A 18 21.50 -10.83 5.09
N ILE A 19 22.23 -9.73 5.19
CA ILE A 19 21.81 -8.50 5.86
C ILE A 19 21.88 -7.34 4.86
N ILE A 20 20.85 -6.49 4.84
CA ILE A 20 20.87 -5.23 4.07
C ILE A 20 20.77 -4.08 5.07
N LEU A 21 21.78 -3.22 5.09
CA LEU A 21 21.77 -1.96 5.84
C LEU A 21 21.29 -0.85 4.91
N SER A 22 20.13 -0.26 5.21
CA SER A 22 19.50 0.75 4.36
C SER A 22 20.19 2.12 4.44
N GLY A 23 19.73 3.05 3.60
CA GLY A 23 20.07 4.47 3.71
C GLY A 23 19.50 5.13 4.98
N GLY A 24 19.90 6.37 5.21
CA GLY A 24 19.52 7.19 6.35
C GLY A 24 19.96 8.64 6.15
N PRO A 25 19.36 9.61 6.87
CA PRO A 25 19.64 11.04 6.66
C PRO A 25 20.87 11.56 7.42
N ASN A 26 21.42 10.76 8.34
CA ASN A 26 22.48 11.18 9.26
C ASN A 26 23.86 11.07 8.61
N SER A 27 24.85 11.72 9.22
CA SER A 27 26.27 11.50 8.92
C SER A 27 26.86 10.52 9.95
N VAL A 28 27.62 9.51 9.52
CA VAL A 28 28.08 8.42 10.40
C VAL A 28 29.04 8.84 11.53
N TYR A 29 29.68 9.99 11.37
CA TYR A 29 30.62 10.56 12.34
C TYR A 29 29.96 11.54 13.34
N GLU A 30 28.65 11.79 13.21
CA GLU A 30 27.91 12.61 14.18
C GLU A 30 27.72 11.87 15.51
N GLU A 31 27.69 12.61 16.60
CA GLU A 31 27.42 12.05 17.92
C GLU A 31 26.01 11.44 17.98
N GLY A 32 25.90 10.18 18.38
CA GLY A 32 24.63 9.46 18.43
C GLY A 32 24.11 8.98 17.07
N ALA A 33 24.92 9.07 16.01
CA ALA A 33 24.58 8.52 14.70
C ALA A 33 24.25 7.01 14.80
N PRO A 34 23.18 6.52 14.16
CA PRO A 34 22.82 5.11 14.14
C PRO A 34 23.93 4.22 13.55
N LEU A 35 24.47 3.29 14.34
CA LEU A 35 25.48 2.33 13.88
C LEU A 35 24.92 0.91 13.86
N ALA A 36 25.48 0.05 13.01
CA ALA A 36 25.08 -1.36 13.00
C ALA A 36 25.58 -2.04 14.30
N PRO A 37 24.76 -2.90 14.94
CA PRO A 37 25.19 -3.70 16.08
C PRO A 37 26.38 -4.60 15.71
N ASP A 38 27.30 -4.81 16.64
CA ASP A 38 28.52 -5.59 16.40
C ASP A 38 28.25 -7.00 15.86
N TRP A 39 27.12 -7.61 16.28
CA TRP A 39 26.74 -8.94 15.83
C TRP A 39 26.57 -9.04 14.30
N VAL A 40 26.27 -7.93 13.62
CA VAL A 40 26.17 -7.89 12.14
C VAL A 40 27.50 -8.31 11.53
N TRP A 41 28.60 -7.75 12.03
CA TRP A 41 29.96 -8.00 11.54
C TRP A 41 30.54 -9.34 12.01
N GLU A 42 30.07 -9.83 13.16
CA GLU A 42 30.46 -11.12 13.73
C GLU A 42 29.68 -12.31 13.15
N SER A 43 28.57 -12.05 12.46
CA SER A 43 27.64 -13.09 12.00
C SER A 43 28.23 -14.03 10.93
N GLY A 44 29.23 -13.56 10.17
CA GLY A 44 29.74 -14.25 8.99
C GLY A 44 28.74 -14.30 7.82
N LEU A 45 27.62 -13.58 7.92
CA LEU A 45 26.63 -13.49 6.85
C LEU A 45 27.04 -12.42 5.82
N PRO A 46 26.67 -12.57 4.54
CA PRO A 46 26.83 -11.50 3.57
C PRO A 46 26.09 -10.22 3.98
N VAL A 47 26.71 -9.06 3.76
CA VAL A 47 26.14 -7.75 4.12
C VAL A 47 26.17 -6.82 2.92
N LEU A 48 25.04 -6.19 2.61
CA LEU A 48 24.91 -5.11 1.64
C LEU A 48 24.60 -3.80 2.36
N GLY A 49 25.49 -2.82 2.29
CA GLY A 49 25.23 -1.46 2.73
C GLY A 49 24.76 -0.57 1.57
N ILE A 50 23.68 0.17 1.77
CA ILE A 50 23.11 1.11 0.78
C ILE A 50 23.19 2.52 1.34
N CYS A 51 23.82 3.44 0.61
CA CYS A 51 24.06 4.83 0.99
C CYS A 51 24.64 4.94 2.42
N TYR A 52 23.84 5.35 3.41
CA TYR A 52 24.25 5.39 4.82
C TYR A 52 24.75 4.03 5.33
N GLY A 53 24.11 2.92 4.95
CA GLY A 53 24.57 1.57 5.34
C GLY A 53 25.97 1.24 4.82
N MET A 54 26.33 1.73 3.63
CA MET A 54 27.70 1.62 3.10
C MET A 54 28.68 2.46 3.91
N GLN A 55 28.28 3.65 4.35
CA GLN A 55 29.09 4.53 5.18
C GLN A 55 29.29 3.96 6.58
N VAL A 56 28.25 3.36 7.19
CA VAL A 56 28.31 2.69 8.50
C VAL A 56 29.29 1.52 8.42
N MET A 57 29.17 0.69 7.38
CA MET A 57 30.11 -0.39 7.10
C MET A 57 31.54 0.13 6.97
N ALA A 58 31.75 1.22 6.21
CA ALA A 58 33.07 1.79 6.04
C ALA A 58 33.65 2.32 7.36
N HIS A 59 32.85 3.05 8.12
CA HIS A 59 33.25 3.68 9.37
C HIS A 59 33.61 2.64 10.46
N GLN A 60 32.74 1.65 10.68
CA GLN A 60 32.95 0.64 11.74
C GLN A 60 34.06 -0.35 11.41
N LEU A 61 34.39 -0.56 10.13
CA LEU A 61 35.46 -1.48 9.71
C LEU A 61 36.81 -0.80 9.50
N GLY A 62 36.97 0.46 9.91
CA GLY A 62 38.27 1.16 9.91
C GLY A 62 38.59 1.95 8.64
N GLY A 63 37.60 2.20 7.79
CA GLY A 63 37.68 3.19 6.72
C GLY A 63 37.44 4.62 7.22
N LYS A 64 37.40 5.57 6.29
CA LYS A 64 37.14 6.99 6.58
C LYS A 64 36.01 7.51 5.71
N VAL A 65 34.98 8.06 6.35
CA VAL A 65 33.87 8.78 5.71
C VAL A 65 34.02 10.26 6.01
N ALA A 66 33.82 11.11 5.02
CA ALA A 66 33.92 12.56 5.15
C ALA A 66 32.80 13.26 4.35
N PRO A 67 32.45 14.52 4.71
CA PRO A 67 31.58 15.33 3.89
C PRO A 67 32.10 15.44 2.46
N GLY A 68 31.23 15.25 1.48
CA GLY A 68 31.50 15.57 0.08
C GLY A 68 31.62 17.08 -0.12
N ALA A 69 32.42 17.51 -1.09
CA ALA A 69 32.54 18.92 -1.47
C ALA A 69 31.23 19.46 -2.10
N GLU A 70 30.49 18.58 -2.79
CA GLU A 70 29.18 18.81 -3.37
C GLU A 70 28.25 17.66 -2.94
N ARG A 71 26.98 17.97 -2.68
CA ARG A 71 25.98 16.93 -2.38
C ARG A 71 25.44 16.37 -3.69
N GLU A 72 25.42 15.06 -3.84
CA GLU A 72 24.92 14.39 -5.04
C GLU A 72 23.53 13.81 -4.76
N TYR A 73 22.49 14.55 -5.16
CA TYR A 73 21.09 14.12 -5.12
C TYR A 73 20.53 14.12 -6.53
N GLY A 74 20.24 12.95 -7.07
CA GLY A 74 19.64 12.80 -8.38
C GLY A 74 20.32 11.76 -9.27
N PRO A 75 20.08 11.83 -10.59
CA PRO A 75 20.59 10.85 -11.53
C PRO A 75 22.11 11.01 -11.70
N ALA A 76 22.83 9.88 -11.70
CA ALA A 76 24.26 9.81 -11.97
C ALA A 76 24.58 8.59 -12.85
N VAL A 77 25.76 8.61 -13.47
CA VAL A 77 26.30 7.45 -14.20
C VAL A 77 27.42 6.84 -13.39
N VAL A 78 27.28 5.54 -13.11
CA VAL A 78 28.31 4.72 -12.47
C VAL A 78 29.18 4.10 -13.56
N HIS A 79 30.49 4.27 -13.42
CA HIS A 79 31.53 3.66 -14.25
C HIS A 79 32.14 2.47 -13.51
N ARG A 80 31.97 1.27 -14.06
CA ARG A 80 32.49 0.03 -13.46
C ARG A 80 33.95 -0.20 -13.84
N ASP A 81 34.82 -0.15 -12.85
CA ASP A 81 36.26 -0.37 -13.03
C ASP A 81 36.61 -1.87 -13.07
N HIS A 82 35.90 -2.68 -12.27
CA HIS A 82 36.21 -4.10 -12.07
C HIS A 82 34.96 -4.98 -11.99
N ALA A 83 35.10 -6.26 -12.32
CA ALA A 83 34.03 -7.23 -12.13
C ALA A 83 33.84 -7.55 -10.64
N ALA A 84 32.59 -7.47 -10.17
CA ALA A 84 32.17 -7.90 -8.83
C ALA A 84 30.97 -8.82 -8.94
N PRO A 85 30.82 -9.86 -8.09
CA PRO A 85 29.62 -10.70 -8.08
C PRO A 85 28.32 -9.92 -7.96
N LEU A 86 28.32 -8.79 -7.23
CA LEU A 86 27.16 -7.92 -7.08
C LEU A 86 26.76 -7.21 -8.39
N LEU A 87 27.72 -6.94 -9.27
CA LEU A 87 27.55 -6.20 -10.53
C LEU A 87 27.55 -7.13 -11.76
N ASP A 88 27.36 -8.43 -11.56
CA ASP A 88 27.34 -9.40 -12.65
C ASP A 88 26.16 -9.15 -13.61
N GLY A 89 26.39 -9.28 -14.92
CA GLY A 89 25.39 -9.00 -15.96
C GLY A 89 25.02 -7.51 -16.16
N LEU A 90 25.70 -6.58 -15.48
CA LEU A 90 25.54 -5.14 -15.72
C LEU A 90 26.53 -4.63 -16.78
N PRO A 91 26.16 -3.57 -17.55
CA PRO A 91 27.08 -2.91 -18.47
C PRO A 91 28.22 -2.21 -17.72
N ALA A 92 29.23 -1.74 -18.46
CA ALA A 92 30.34 -0.97 -17.89
C ALA A 92 29.85 0.34 -17.28
N ASP A 93 28.93 1.03 -17.98
CA ASP A 93 28.31 2.27 -17.52
C ASP A 93 26.81 2.05 -17.34
N PHE A 94 26.24 2.52 -16.23
CA PHE A 94 24.80 2.46 -15.99
C PHE A 94 24.30 3.62 -15.13
N GLU A 95 23.03 3.95 -15.33
CA GLU A 95 22.33 5.00 -14.59
C GLU A 95 21.91 4.52 -13.20
N VAL A 96 22.07 5.41 -12.23
CA VAL A 96 21.68 5.19 -10.84
C VAL A 96 21.08 6.46 -10.23
N TRP A 97 20.40 6.29 -9.10
CA TRP A 97 19.95 7.39 -8.26
C TRP A 97 20.84 7.59 -7.04
N MET A 98 21.58 8.68 -7.03
CA MET A 98 22.41 9.12 -5.90
C MET A 98 21.58 9.91 -4.89
N SER A 99 21.87 9.72 -3.60
CA SER A 99 21.26 10.48 -2.53
C SER A 99 22.18 10.59 -1.32
N HIS A 100 23.34 11.22 -1.49
CA HIS A 100 24.33 11.32 -0.41
C HIS A 100 25.01 12.69 -0.34
N GLY A 101 25.29 13.12 0.89
CA GLY A 101 26.16 14.27 1.17
C GLY A 101 27.59 13.84 1.51
N ASP A 102 27.75 12.69 2.13
CA ASP A 102 29.05 12.13 2.52
C ASP A 102 29.59 11.16 1.47
N ARG A 103 30.92 10.96 1.48
CA ARG A 103 31.60 9.96 0.64
C ARG A 103 32.67 9.22 1.43
N ILE A 104 33.05 8.05 0.94
CA ILE A 104 34.20 7.31 1.46
C ILE A 104 35.48 7.94 0.92
N GLU A 105 36.40 8.30 1.80
CA GLU A 105 37.75 8.77 1.46
C GLU A 105 38.78 7.63 1.53
N VAL A 106 38.62 6.75 2.52
CA VAL A 106 39.53 5.62 2.75
C VAL A 106 38.70 4.36 2.88
N LEU A 107 38.97 3.38 2.01
CA LEU A 107 38.34 2.07 2.07
C LEU A 107 38.81 1.31 3.33
N PRO A 108 37.92 0.52 3.98
CA PRO A 108 38.32 -0.36 5.05
C PRO A 108 39.33 -1.42 4.58
N PRO A 109 40.17 -1.96 5.48
CA PRO A 109 41.05 -3.08 5.14
C PRO A 109 40.28 -4.26 4.52
N GLY A 110 40.80 -4.78 3.41
CA GLY A 110 40.21 -5.89 2.65
C GLY A 110 39.20 -5.47 1.57
N PHE A 111 38.76 -4.21 1.56
CA PHE A 111 37.86 -3.71 0.53
C PHE A 111 38.62 -3.16 -0.69
N ALA A 112 38.01 -3.32 -1.86
CA ALA A 112 38.40 -2.65 -3.10
C ALA A 112 37.24 -1.82 -3.66
N GLY A 113 37.57 -0.76 -4.39
CA GLY A 113 36.62 -0.03 -5.21
C GLY A 113 36.32 -0.81 -6.48
N TYR A 114 35.05 -0.89 -6.86
CA TYR A 114 34.60 -1.61 -8.06
C TYR A 114 33.90 -0.72 -9.08
N ALA A 115 33.45 0.45 -8.65
CA ALA A 115 32.87 1.45 -9.53
C ALA A 115 32.92 2.85 -8.90
N SER A 116 32.93 3.88 -9.74
CA SER A 116 32.95 5.29 -9.35
C SER A 116 31.90 6.11 -10.10
N THR A 117 31.59 7.30 -9.60
CA THR A 117 30.91 8.38 -10.35
C THR A 117 31.84 9.59 -10.47
N ALA A 118 31.37 10.65 -11.12
CA ALA A 118 32.10 11.92 -11.17
C ALA A 118 32.41 12.50 -9.77
N ASN A 119 31.52 12.28 -8.79
CA ASN A 119 31.61 12.88 -7.46
C ASN A 119 31.96 11.89 -6.34
N SER A 120 31.83 10.58 -6.59
CA SER A 120 32.15 9.52 -5.63
C SER A 120 33.22 8.56 -6.19
N PRO A 121 34.46 8.59 -5.65
CA PRO A 121 35.52 7.68 -6.11
C PRO A 121 35.22 6.21 -5.79
N PHE A 122 34.38 5.95 -4.79
CA PHE A 122 33.94 4.63 -4.38
C PHE A 122 32.41 4.60 -4.39
N ALA A 123 31.81 4.60 -5.58
CA ALA A 123 30.37 4.42 -5.72
C ALA A 123 29.95 2.97 -5.40
N VAL A 124 30.86 2.02 -5.61
CA VAL A 124 30.73 0.63 -5.18
C VAL A 124 32.03 0.19 -4.51
N MET A 125 31.93 -0.35 -3.30
CA MET A 125 33.03 -1.05 -2.62
C MET A 125 32.65 -2.48 -2.30
N ALA A 126 33.61 -3.39 -2.28
CA ALA A 126 33.35 -4.75 -1.82
C ALA A 126 34.57 -5.43 -1.21
N ASP A 127 34.29 -6.38 -0.32
CA ASP A 127 35.17 -7.46 0.09
C ASP A 127 34.44 -8.79 -0.20
N PRO A 128 34.64 -9.37 -1.40
CA PRO A 128 33.98 -10.61 -1.80
C PRO A 128 34.35 -11.81 -0.93
N SER A 129 35.47 -11.78 -0.20
CA SER A 129 35.89 -12.88 0.66
C SER A 129 35.00 -13.02 1.90
N ARG A 130 34.54 -11.88 2.44
CA ARG A 130 33.56 -11.80 3.53
C ARG A 130 32.11 -11.69 3.04
N GLY A 131 31.90 -11.46 1.73
CA GLY A 131 30.58 -11.21 1.17
C GLY A 131 30.03 -9.83 1.55
N TYR A 132 30.90 -8.85 1.79
CA TYR A 132 30.51 -7.49 2.16
C TYR A 132 30.54 -6.58 0.94
N TYR A 133 29.46 -5.84 0.74
CA TYR A 133 29.28 -4.95 -0.40
C TYR A 133 28.67 -3.63 0.05
N GLY A 134 29.11 -2.53 -0.56
CA GLY A 134 28.57 -1.19 -0.32
C GLY A 134 28.21 -0.50 -1.64
N LEU A 135 27.05 0.13 -1.68
CA LEU A 135 26.56 0.96 -2.78
C LEU A 135 26.29 2.37 -2.29
N GLN A 136 26.79 3.38 -2.99
CA GLN A 136 26.57 4.79 -2.62
C GLN A 136 25.25 5.35 -3.20
N PHE A 137 24.60 4.57 -4.07
CA PHE A 137 23.30 4.85 -4.70
C PHE A 137 22.22 3.87 -4.23
N HIS A 138 20.96 4.17 -4.56
CA HIS A 138 19.80 3.37 -4.17
C HIS A 138 19.37 2.41 -5.30
N PRO A 139 19.66 1.08 -5.20
CA PRO A 139 19.20 0.10 -6.19
C PRO A 139 17.69 -0.23 -6.07
N GLU A 140 17.02 0.19 -5.00
CA GLU A 140 15.61 -0.11 -4.73
C GLU A 140 14.62 0.83 -5.42
N VAL A 141 15.07 1.99 -5.92
CA VAL A 141 14.20 2.99 -6.54
C VAL A 141 14.09 2.79 -8.05
N ALA A 142 12.94 3.16 -8.63
CA ALA A 142 12.67 3.06 -10.06
C ALA A 142 13.69 3.84 -10.94
N HIS A 143 14.26 4.91 -10.38
CA HIS A 143 15.29 5.74 -11.01
C HIS A 143 16.65 5.04 -11.19
N THR A 144 16.83 3.83 -10.66
CA THR A 144 18.00 2.97 -10.93
C THR A 144 17.52 1.78 -11.77
N PRO A 145 17.54 1.87 -13.13
CA PRO A 145 16.89 0.87 -14.00
C PRO A 145 17.38 -0.57 -13.80
N ARG A 146 18.67 -0.73 -13.46
CA ARG A 146 19.31 -2.04 -13.21
C ARG A 146 19.35 -2.43 -11.73
N GLY A 147 18.68 -1.68 -10.86
CA GLY A 147 18.71 -1.88 -9.41
C GLY A 147 18.17 -3.24 -8.97
N ARG A 148 17.11 -3.74 -9.64
CA ARG A 148 16.58 -5.09 -9.39
C ARG A 148 17.60 -6.19 -9.69
N ASP A 149 18.45 -6.02 -10.71
CA ASP A 149 19.48 -7.01 -11.03
C ASP A 149 20.56 -7.05 -9.95
N ILE A 150 20.97 -5.88 -9.44
CA ILE A 150 21.91 -5.76 -8.31
C ILE A 150 21.36 -6.47 -7.07
N LEU A 151 20.12 -6.18 -6.69
CA LEU A 151 19.47 -6.81 -5.54
C LEU A 151 19.31 -8.33 -5.75
N LYS A 152 18.99 -8.76 -6.97
CA LYS A 152 18.92 -10.19 -7.33
C LYS A 152 20.29 -10.86 -7.18
N ASN A 153 21.37 -10.24 -7.65
CA ASN A 153 22.73 -10.77 -7.51
C ASN A 153 23.10 -10.94 -6.04
N PHE A 154 22.76 -9.98 -5.18
CA PHE A 154 22.96 -10.11 -3.73
C PHE A 154 22.12 -11.26 -3.14
N VAL A 155 20.80 -11.23 -3.31
CA VAL A 155 19.90 -12.18 -2.65
C VAL A 155 20.04 -13.60 -3.18
N ARG A 156 20.11 -13.79 -4.49
CA ARG A 156 20.16 -15.11 -5.14
C ARG A 156 21.58 -15.63 -5.31
N GLY A 157 22.50 -14.76 -5.70
CA GLY A 157 23.88 -15.15 -5.99
C GLY A 157 24.73 -15.26 -4.73
N ILE A 158 24.83 -14.15 -3.99
CA ILE A 158 25.74 -14.01 -2.85
C ILE A 158 25.16 -14.68 -1.60
N CYS A 159 23.93 -14.34 -1.21
CA CYS A 159 23.25 -14.93 -0.04
C CYS A 159 22.73 -16.34 -0.30
N ARG A 160 22.67 -16.76 -1.58
CA ARG A 160 22.16 -18.08 -2.00
C ARG A 160 20.78 -18.39 -1.42
N ALA A 161 19.90 -17.39 -1.40
CA ALA A 161 18.51 -17.59 -1.00
C ALA A 161 17.74 -18.24 -2.16
N GLU A 162 17.09 -19.37 -1.90
CA GLU A 162 16.50 -20.23 -2.93
C GLU A 162 15.31 -19.59 -3.68
N GLY A 163 14.51 -18.80 -2.97
CA GLY A 163 13.35 -18.13 -3.57
C GLY A 163 12.05 -18.84 -3.38
N THR A 164 11.91 -19.45 -2.22
CA THR A 164 10.70 -20.09 -1.75
C THR A 164 9.56 -19.12 -1.45
N TRP A 165 9.83 -17.81 -1.36
CA TRP A 165 8.79 -16.77 -1.26
C TRP A 165 8.05 -16.60 -2.59
N THR A 166 7.07 -17.47 -2.80
CA THR A 166 6.20 -17.49 -3.98
C THR A 166 4.74 -17.50 -3.53
N PRO A 167 3.80 -17.05 -4.38
CA PRO A 167 2.38 -17.07 -4.03
C PRO A 167 1.87 -18.45 -3.57
N GLY A 168 2.28 -19.52 -4.25
CA GLY A 168 1.87 -20.90 -3.92
C GLY A 168 2.34 -21.33 -2.53
N ASN A 169 3.65 -21.25 -2.28
CA ASN A 169 4.23 -21.63 -0.99
C ASN A 169 3.65 -20.79 0.16
N PHE A 170 3.49 -19.47 -0.05
CA PHE A 170 2.90 -18.59 0.95
C PHE A 170 1.46 -19.01 1.30
N ILE A 171 0.63 -19.33 0.30
CA ILE A 171 -0.75 -19.78 0.52
C ILE A 171 -0.74 -21.07 1.35
N GLU A 172 0.09 -22.05 1.01
CA GLU A 172 0.16 -23.33 1.70
C GLU A 172 0.60 -23.16 3.17
N GLU A 173 1.73 -22.50 3.41
CA GLU A 173 2.25 -22.24 4.76
C GLU A 173 1.25 -21.44 5.61
N THR A 174 0.62 -20.42 5.02
CA THR A 174 -0.36 -19.57 5.72
C THR A 174 -1.62 -20.35 6.07
N VAL A 175 -2.12 -21.21 5.16
CA VAL A 175 -3.29 -22.06 5.43
C VAL A 175 -3.00 -23.04 6.58
N GLU A 176 -1.81 -23.65 6.60
CA GLU A 176 -1.41 -24.53 7.70
C GLU A 176 -1.30 -23.78 9.03
N ALA A 177 -0.68 -22.60 9.04
CA ALA A 177 -0.58 -21.75 10.22
C ALA A 177 -1.96 -21.33 10.76
N ILE A 178 -2.88 -20.91 9.89
CA ILE A 178 -4.25 -20.56 10.29
C ILE A 178 -4.96 -21.78 10.87
N ARG A 179 -4.84 -22.96 10.24
CA ARG A 179 -5.48 -24.18 10.72
C ARG A 179 -4.96 -24.58 12.11
N ALA A 180 -3.65 -24.46 12.34
CA ALA A 180 -3.04 -24.72 13.64
C ALA A 180 -3.47 -23.71 14.70
N GLN A 181 -3.56 -22.43 14.35
CA GLN A 181 -3.99 -21.36 15.25
C GLN A 181 -5.47 -21.48 15.63
N VAL A 182 -6.35 -21.69 14.64
CA VAL A 182 -7.81 -21.67 14.83
C VAL A 182 -8.32 -22.98 15.43
N GLY A 183 -7.75 -24.12 15.04
CA GLY A 183 -8.21 -25.44 15.48
C GLY A 183 -9.72 -25.62 15.25
N GLY A 184 -10.46 -25.99 16.29
CA GLY A 184 -11.93 -26.12 16.25
C GLY A 184 -12.72 -24.83 16.49
N GLY A 185 -12.04 -23.67 16.61
CA GLY A 185 -12.71 -22.39 16.88
C GLY A 185 -13.40 -21.80 15.66
N ARG A 186 -14.29 -20.82 15.87
CA ARG A 186 -14.95 -20.08 14.80
C ARG A 186 -14.28 -18.72 14.59
N VAL A 187 -14.18 -18.30 13.34
CA VAL A 187 -13.55 -17.04 12.90
C VAL A 187 -14.61 -16.10 12.34
N ILE A 188 -14.62 -14.85 12.77
CA ILE A 188 -15.40 -13.77 12.15
C ILE A 188 -14.47 -12.94 11.28
N CYS A 189 -14.93 -12.54 10.09
CA CYS A 189 -14.22 -11.59 9.24
C CYS A 189 -15.14 -10.46 8.82
N GLY A 190 -14.69 -9.21 8.95
CA GLY A 190 -15.37 -8.05 8.36
C GLY A 190 -14.96 -7.87 6.91
N LEU A 191 -15.91 -8.00 5.98
CA LEU A 191 -15.69 -7.69 4.58
C LEU A 191 -16.02 -6.22 4.33
N SER A 192 -15.06 -5.48 3.76
CA SER A 192 -15.25 -4.07 3.38
C SER A 192 -15.51 -3.89 1.88
N GLY A 193 -15.41 -4.96 1.09
CA GLY A 193 -15.42 -4.90 -0.38
C GLY A 193 -14.04 -4.58 -0.99
N GLY A 194 -13.04 -4.28 -0.16
CA GLY A 194 -11.65 -4.10 -0.58
C GLY A 194 -10.89 -5.42 -0.76
N VAL A 195 -9.88 -5.41 -1.62
CA VAL A 195 -9.05 -6.58 -1.96
C VAL A 195 -8.41 -7.25 -0.74
N ASP A 196 -7.96 -6.49 0.26
CA ASP A 196 -7.26 -7.06 1.43
C ASP A 196 -8.19 -7.94 2.27
N SER A 197 -9.37 -7.42 2.62
CA SER A 197 -10.39 -8.17 3.36
C SER A 197 -10.84 -9.41 2.61
N ALA A 198 -10.90 -9.33 1.28
CA ALA A 198 -11.30 -10.44 0.44
C ALA A 198 -10.26 -11.54 0.38
N VAL A 199 -9.00 -11.20 0.12
CA VAL A 199 -7.89 -12.17 0.10
C VAL A 199 -7.73 -12.82 1.47
N ALA A 200 -7.81 -12.04 2.55
CA ALA A 200 -7.77 -12.57 3.91
C ALA A 200 -8.92 -13.55 4.18
N ALA A 201 -10.15 -13.19 3.81
CA ALA A 201 -11.31 -14.08 3.96
C ALA A 201 -11.16 -15.37 3.16
N VAL A 202 -10.67 -15.32 1.92
CA VAL A 202 -10.46 -16.52 1.09
C VAL A 202 -9.36 -17.42 1.65
N LEU A 203 -8.25 -16.85 2.13
CA LEU A 203 -7.19 -17.62 2.80
C LEU A 203 -7.71 -18.35 4.03
N VAL A 204 -8.44 -17.64 4.90
CA VAL A 204 -9.03 -18.23 6.10
C VAL A 204 -10.07 -19.27 5.73
N HIS A 205 -10.93 -19.01 4.74
CA HIS A 205 -11.90 -20.00 4.27
C HIS A 205 -11.22 -21.27 3.75
N ARG A 206 -10.13 -21.14 2.98
CA ARG A 206 -9.35 -22.29 2.52
C ARG A 206 -8.73 -23.09 3.67
N ALA A 207 -8.42 -22.43 4.78
CA ALA A 207 -7.85 -23.09 5.96
C ALA A 207 -8.89 -23.83 6.81
N VAL A 208 -10.05 -23.20 7.06
CA VAL A 208 -11.03 -23.62 8.08
C VAL A 208 -12.48 -23.78 7.59
N GLY A 209 -12.73 -23.59 6.29
CA GLY A 209 -14.04 -23.81 5.66
C GLY A 209 -15.18 -23.05 6.33
N ASP A 210 -16.21 -23.79 6.74
CA ASP A 210 -17.45 -23.28 7.36
C ASP A 210 -17.25 -22.68 8.75
N GLN A 211 -16.06 -22.83 9.35
CA GLN A 211 -15.70 -22.14 10.59
C GLN A 211 -15.53 -20.63 10.38
N LEU A 212 -15.38 -20.16 9.14
CA LEU A 212 -15.38 -18.75 8.82
C LEU A 212 -16.82 -18.25 8.63
N VAL A 213 -17.15 -17.14 9.29
CA VAL A 213 -18.34 -16.34 9.01
C VAL A 213 -17.91 -14.92 8.66
N CYS A 214 -18.22 -14.50 7.44
CA CYS A 214 -17.99 -13.13 6.98
C CYS A 214 -19.20 -12.26 7.29
N ILE A 215 -18.97 -11.03 7.75
CA ILE A 215 -19.99 -10.00 7.94
C ILE A 215 -19.69 -8.88 6.93
N PHE A 216 -20.64 -8.60 6.05
CA PHE A 216 -20.59 -7.48 5.13
C PHE A 216 -21.68 -6.48 5.51
N VAL A 217 -21.26 -5.29 5.93
CA VAL A 217 -22.15 -4.20 6.31
C VAL A 217 -22.33 -3.29 5.09
N ASP A 218 -23.50 -3.38 4.46
CA ASP A 218 -23.91 -2.40 3.46
C ASP A 218 -24.34 -1.13 4.18
N ASN A 219 -23.43 -0.17 4.22
CA ASN A 219 -23.63 1.12 4.87
C ASN A 219 -24.45 2.10 4.01
N GLY A 220 -24.93 1.70 2.83
CA GLY A 220 -25.66 2.58 1.92
C GLY A 220 -24.80 3.70 1.34
N LEU A 221 -23.47 3.61 1.41
CA LEU A 221 -22.49 4.58 0.89
C LEU A 221 -21.57 3.94 -0.17
N LEU A 222 -21.92 2.74 -0.64
CA LEU A 222 -21.18 2.00 -1.67
C LEU A 222 -21.52 2.49 -3.09
N ARG A 223 -20.70 2.09 -4.07
CA ARG A 223 -20.94 2.33 -5.50
C ARG A 223 -22.17 1.58 -5.99
N ALA A 224 -22.69 1.98 -7.15
CA ALA A 224 -23.80 1.26 -7.79
C ALA A 224 -23.42 -0.21 -8.04
N GLY A 225 -24.29 -1.16 -7.65
CA GLY A 225 -24.11 -2.60 -7.86
C GLY A 225 -23.10 -3.30 -6.95
N GLU A 226 -22.31 -2.54 -6.18
CA GLU A 226 -21.19 -3.10 -5.41
C GLU A 226 -21.61 -4.12 -4.34
N ALA A 227 -22.71 -3.86 -3.62
CA ALA A 227 -23.21 -4.79 -2.61
C ALA A 227 -23.64 -6.13 -3.24
N GLU A 228 -24.31 -6.07 -4.40
CA GLU A 228 -24.77 -7.25 -5.13
C GLU A 228 -23.60 -8.07 -5.69
N GLU A 229 -22.56 -7.40 -6.19
CA GLU A 229 -21.32 -8.02 -6.67
C GLU A 229 -20.59 -8.76 -5.54
N VAL A 230 -20.43 -8.13 -4.37
CA VAL A 230 -19.82 -8.74 -3.18
C VAL A 230 -20.62 -9.94 -2.73
N VAL A 231 -21.94 -9.80 -2.56
CA VAL A 231 -22.80 -10.91 -2.13
C VAL A 231 -22.76 -12.08 -3.11
N THR A 232 -22.80 -11.80 -4.41
CA THR A 232 -22.72 -12.80 -5.47
C THR A 232 -21.38 -13.55 -5.43
N THR A 233 -20.27 -12.82 -5.37
CA THR A 233 -18.93 -13.40 -5.36
C THR A 233 -18.72 -14.31 -4.14
N PHE A 234 -19.01 -13.81 -2.94
CA PHE A 234 -18.74 -14.56 -1.72
C PHE A 234 -19.72 -15.71 -1.49
N ARG A 235 -21.02 -15.53 -1.72
CA ARG A 235 -22.00 -16.60 -1.50
C ARG A 235 -22.04 -17.61 -2.63
N LYS A 236 -22.12 -17.16 -3.89
CA LYS A 236 -22.37 -18.05 -5.03
C LYS A 236 -21.08 -18.63 -5.60
N ASN A 237 -20.05 -17.81 -5.76
CA ASN A 237 -18.83 -18.24 -6.45
C ASN A 237 -17.84 -18.91 -5.48
N LEU A 238 -17.74 -18.39 -4.25
CA LEU A 238 -16.78 -18.86 -3.25
C LEU A 238 -17.40 -19.74 -2.15
N ALA A 239 -18.74 -19.85 -2.08
CA ALA A 239 -19.46 -20.61 -1.05
C ALA A 239 -19.08 -20.26 0.40
N ILE A 240 -18.72 -19.00 0.65
CA ILE A 240 -18.38 -18.48 1.99
C ILE A 240 -19.66 -18.10 2.74
N ASN A 241 -19.74 -18.49 4.02
CA ASN A 241 -20.82 -18.07 4.92
C ASN A 241 -20.79 -16.55 5.11
N LEU A 242 -21.73 -15.85 4.46
CA LEU A 242 -21.81 -14.39 4.46
C LEU A 242 -23.11 -13.89 5.12
N VAL A 243 -22.95 -13.14 6.20
CA VAL A 243 -24.00 -12.31 6.79
C VAL A 243 -23.99 -10.96 6.07
N HIS A 244 -25.03 -10.71 5.26
CA HIS A 244 -25.23 -9.43 4.59
C HIS A 244 -26.15 -8.56 5.45
N VAL A 245 -25.68 -7.37 5.83
CA VAL A 245 -26.33 -6.48 6.78
C VAL A 245 -26.67 -5.18 6.07
N GLU A 246 -27.95 -4.98 5.76
CA GLU A 246 -28.44 -3.75 5.14
C GLU A 246 -28.63 -2.68 6.24
N ALA A 247 -27.68 -1.74 6.33
CA ALA A 247 -27.64 -0.70 7.36
C ALA A 247 -27.77 0.72 6.81
N GLY A 248 -28.05 0.90 5.51
CA GLY A 248 -28.05 2.21 4.84
C GLY A 248 -28.86 3.31 5.54
N GLU A 249 -30.06 2.98 6.04
CA GLU A 249 -30.87 3.95 6.79
C GLU A 249 -30.22 4.41 8.10
N GLU A 250 -29.55 3.49 8.82
CA GLU A 250 -28.86 3.78 10.08
C GLU A 250 -27.70 4.76 9.82
N PHE A 251 -26.94 4.56 8.75
CA PHE A 251 -25.85 5.47 8.37
C PHE A 251 -26.36 6.83 7.88
N LEU A 252 -27.40 6.86 7.04
CA LEU A 252 -27.98 8.12 6.56
C LEU A 252 -28.55 8.94 7.71
N ALA A 253 -29.22 8.32 8.68
CA ALA A 253 -29.71 9.01 9.87
C ALA A 253 -28.58 9.65 10.69
N GLN A 254 -27.41 9.02 10.77
CA GLN A 254 -26.25 9.57 11.46
C GLN A 254 -25.57 10.70 10.70
N LEU A 255 -25.75 10.77 9.38
CA LEU A 255 -25.17 11.79 8.49
C LEU A 255 -26.10 12.99 8.23
N ALA A 256 -27.35 12.93 8.68
CA ALA A 256 -28.30 14.03 8.55
C ALA A 256 -27.72 15.34 9.11
N GLU A 257 -27.82 16.42 8.33
CA GLU A 257 -27.33 17.77 8.66
C GLU A 257 -25.80 17.87 8.88
N VAL A 258 -25.03 16.83 8.57
CA VAL A 258 -23.57 16.83 8.72
C VAL A 258 -22.90 17.25 7.42
N THR A 259 -22.19 18.38 7.47
CA THR A 259 -21.39 18.88 6.34
C THR A 259 -19.89 18.75 6.56
N ASN A 260 -19.42 18.79 7.82
CA ASN A 260 -18.00 18.70 8.13
C ASN A 260 -17.45 17.27 7.86
N PRO A 261 -16.40 17.12 7.02
CA PRO A 261 -15.94 15.81 6.57
C PRO A 261 -15.35 14.94 7.68
N GLU A 262 -14.63 15.54 8.65
CA GLU A 262 -14.11 14.81 9.81
C GLU A 262 -15.26 14.26 10.67
N THR A 263 -16.31 15.06 10.88
CA THR A 263 -17.51 14.59 11.57
C THR A 263 -18.18 13.44 10.82
N LYS A 264 -18.27 13.49 9.48
CA LYS A 264 -18.79 12.37 8.67
C LYS A 264 -17.97 11.11 8.92
N ARG A 265 -16.64 11.18 8.83
CA ARG A 265 -15.71 10.06 9.03
C ARG A 265 -15.92 9.41 10.40
N VAL A 266 -15.94 10.21 11.47
CA VAL A 266 -16.14 9.72 12.85
C VAL A 266 -17.50 9.05 13.02
N ARG A 267 -18.59 9.68 12.52
CA ARG A 267 -19.94 9.11 12.66
C ARG A 267 -20.10 7.81 11.88
N ILE A 268 -19.55 7.73 10.67
CA ILE A 268 -19.56 6.50 9.86
C ILE A 268 -18.77 5.40 10.56
N GLY A 269 -17.54 5.68 11.02
CA GLY A 269 -16.72 4.70 11.73
C GLY A 269 -17.41 4.15 12.98
N ASN A 270 -17.95 5.04 13.83
CA ASN A 270 -18.67 4.64 15.03
C ASN A 270 -19.93 3.81 14.72
N THR A 271 -20.66 4.16 13.67
CA THR A 271 -21.87 3.42 13.26
C THR A 271 -21.50 2.04 12.73
N PHE A 272 -20.45 1.95 11.91
CA PHE A 272 -19.94 0.67 11.42
C PHE A 272 -19.55 -0.27 12.56
N VAL A 273 -18.80 0.21 13.57
CA VAL A 273 -18.41 -0.60 14.72
C VAL A 273 -19.63 -1.14 15.46
N ARG A 274 -20.64 -0.30 15.74
CA ARG A 274 -21.87 -0.73 16.43
C ARG A 274 -22.64 -1.79 15.63
N VAL A 275 -22.79 -1.58 14.33
CA VAL A 275 -23.48 -2.54 13.45
C VAL A 275 -22.71 -3.84 13.38
N PHE A 276 -21.40 -3.79 13.14
CA PHE A 276 -20.55 -4.97 13.07
C PHE A 276 -20.59 -5.77 14.39
N GLU A 277 -20.46 -5.09 15.53
CA GLU A 277 -20.54 -5.71 16.85
C GLU A 277 -21.90 -6.37 17.10
N ARG A 278 -23.00 -5.68 16.78
CA ARG A 278 -24.37 -6.22 16.90
C ARG A 278 -24.51 -7.54 16.15
N GLU A 279 -23.90 -7.66 14.98
CA GLU A 279 -23.98 -8.87 14.16
C GLU A 279 -22.96 -9.93 14.59
N ALA A 280 -21.75 -9.53 14.99
CA ALA A 280 -20.73 -10.43 15.52
C ALA A 280 -21.20 -11.16 16.79
N ARG A 281 -21.92 -10.48 17.68
CA ARG A 281 -22.49 -11.08 18.90
C ARG A 281 -23.54 -12.17 18.63
N LYS A 282 -24.14 -12.19 17.44
CA LYS A 282 -25.10 -13.25 17.04
C LYS A 282 -24.40 -14.54 16.60
N ILE A 283 -23.09 -14.50 16.38
CA ILE A 283 -22.31 -15.64 15.91
C ILE A 283 -21.73 -16.36 17.13
N GLU A 284 -22.42 -17.40 17.58
CA GLU A 284 -21.99 -18.20 18.73
C GLU A 284 -20.65 -18.92 18.47
N GLY A 285 -19.83 -19.01 19.53
CA GLY A 285 -18.56 -19.73 19.49
C GLY A 285 -17.43 -19.03 18.71
N ALA A 286 -17.64 -17.79 18.26
CA ALA A 286 -16.59 -16.99 17.65
C ALA A 286 -15.51 -16.65 18.67
N ARG A 287 -14.29 -17.15 18.43
CA ARG A 287 -13.10 -16.89 19.25
C ARG A 287 -12.08 -16.01 18.51
N PHE A 288 -12.11 -16.04 17.18
CA PHE A 288 -11.12 -15.37 16.36
C PHE A 288 -11.72 -14.25 15.51
N LEU A 289 -10.95 -13.20 15.30
CA LEU A 289 -11.27 -12.11 14.37
C LEU A 289 -10.20 -12.04 13.28
N CYS A 290 -10.61 -12.23 12.03
CA CYS A 290 -9.77 -12.09 10.86
C CYS A 290 -9.66 -10.62 10.44
N GLN A 291 -8.43 -10.14 10.21
CA GLN A 291 -8.15 -8.80 9.71
C GLN A 291 -7.20 -8.85 8.52
N GLY A 292 -7.43 -7.97 7.54
CA GLY A 292 -6.60 -7.83 6.34
C GLY A 292 -5.36 -6.96 6.54
N THR A 293 -4.82 -6.91 7.75
CA THR A 293 -3.66 -6.07 8.13
C THR A 293 -2.45 -6.39 7.27
N LEU A 294 -1.81 -5.35 6.72
CA LEU A 294 -0.67 -5.50 5.82
C LEU A 294 0.66 -5.15 6.51
N TYR A 295 1.76 -5.49 5.86
CA TYR A 295 3.09 -5.23 6.41
C TYR A 295 3.40 -3.74 6.65
N PRO A 296 2.99 -2.79 5.79
CA PRO A 296 3.12 -1.36 6.08
C PRO A 296 2.45 -0.94 7.40
N ASP A 297 1.30 -1.52 7.74
CA ASP A 297 0.58 -1.21 8.99
C ASP A 297 1.35 -1.74 10.22
N VAL A 298 1.99 -2.91 10.09
CA VAL A 298 2.84 -3.51 11.13
C VAL A 298 4.11 -2.68 11.35
N ILE A 299 4.70 -2.15 10.28
CA ILE A 299 5.90 -1.30 10.38
C ILE A 299 5.56 0.01 11.08
N GLU A 300 4.47 0.67 10.70
CA GLU A 300 4.02 1.92 11.32
C GLU A 300 3.63 1.74 12.79
N SER A 301 3.04 0.60 13.14
CA SER A 301 2.71 0.26 14.53
C SER A 301 3.90 -0.27 15.34
N GLY A 302 4.95 -0.78 14.70
CA GLY A 302 6.18 -1.25 15.36
C GLY A 302 7.23 -0.15 15.58
N SER A 303 7.17 0.95 14.82
CA SER A 303 8.15 2.05 14.84
C SER A 303 7.91 3.11 15.93
N HIS A 304 7.19 2.77 17.01
CA HIS A 304 6.95 3.63 18.19
C HIS A 304 8.21 3.91 19.05
N GLY A 305 9.41 3.84 18.48
CA GLY A 305 10.63 4.39 19.07
C GLY A 305 10.70 5.91 18.89
N LYS A 306 10.95 6.65 19.98
CA LYS A 306 11.18 8.10 20.11
C LYS A 306 11.07 8.93 18.79
N GLY A 307 9.85 9.36 18.43
CA GLY A 307 9.67 10.50 17.51
C GLY A 307 8.59 10.40 16.43
N ALA A 308 7.94 9.24 16.23
CA ALA A 308 6.88 9.12 15.22
C ALA A 308 5.49 9.52 15.79
N SER A 309 4.85 10.50 15.16
CA SER A 309 3.46 10.90 15.46
C SER A 309 2.47 9.84 14.94
N THR A 310 1.51 9.48 15.78
CA THR A 310 0.44 8.52 15.46
C THR A 310 -0.49 9.05 14.37
N ILE A 311 -0.20 8.74 13.09
CA ILE A 311 -0.97 9.25 11.94
C ILE A 311 -2.05 8.26 11.44
N LYS A 312 -2.08 7.00 11.88
CA LYS A 312 -3.14 6.06 11.46
C LYS A 312 -3.81 5.34 12.64
N THR A 313 -4.95 5.88 13.05
CA THR A 313 -5.78 5.32 14.14
C THR A 313 -6.91 4.39 13.67
N HIS A 314 -7.14 4.17 12.36
CA HIS A 314 -8.44 3.65 11.91
C HIS A 314 -8.46 2.62 10.75
N HIS A 315 -7.40 1.86 10.48
CA HIS A 315 -7.41 0.94 9.31
C HIS A 315 -7.58 -0.56 9.57
N ASN A 316 -7.70 -0.99 10.82
CA ASN A 316 -8.24 -2.31 11.13
C ASN A 316 -9.51 -2.12 11.96
N VAL A 317 -10.22 -3.19 12.33
CA VAL A 317 -11.43 -3.12 13.18
C VAL A 317 -11.03 -2.70 14.63
N GLY A 318 -10.28 -1.61 14.78
CA GLY A 318 -9.62 -1.11 15.98
C GLY A 318 -10.52 -0.22 16.83
N GLY A 319 -11.82 -0.29 16.61
CA GLY A 319 -12.84 0.32 17.46
C GLY A 319 -13.65 -0.70 18.25
N LEU A 320 -13.32 -1.99 18.20
CA LEU A 320 -14.06 -2.98 18.99
C LEU A 320 -13.93 -2.67 20.48
N PRO A 321 -15.03 -2.70 21.24
CA PRO A 321 -14.98 -2.37 22.66
C PRO A 321 -14.13 -3.37 23.44
N ALA A 322 -13.56 -2.92 24.55
CA ALA A 322 -12.56 -3.66 25.33
C ALA A 322 -13.06 -4.99 25.92
N ASP A 323 -14.38 -5.22 25.90
CA ASP A 323 -15.04 -6.44 26.35
C ASP A 323 -15.11 -7.54 25.27
N MET A 324 -14.89 -7.21 23.99
CA MET A 324 -14.79 -8.21 22.91
C MET A 324 -13.40 -8.84 22.88
N LYS A 325 -13.27 -9.99 23.55
CA LYS A 325 -12.02 -10.77 23.60
C LYS A 325 -11.91 -11.72 22.41
N PHE A 326 -11.50 -11.20 21.25
CA PHE A 326 -11.10 -12.04 20.11
C PHE A 326 -9.59 -12.21 20.03
N GLU A 327 -9.16 -13.39 19.58
CA GLU A 327 -7.79 -13.62 19.12
C GLU A 327 -7.67 -13.22 17.64
N LEU A 328 -6.66 -12.43 17.29
CA LEU A 328 -6.50 -11.93 15.93
C LEU A 328 -5.90 -13.00 14.99
N VAL A 329 -6.44 -13.07 13.78
CA VAL A 329 -5.90 -13.83 12.65
C VAL A 329 -5.58 -12.83 11.55
N GLU A 330 -4.30 -12.54 11.35
CA GLU A 330 -3.80 -11.51 10.41
C GLU A 330 -2.96 -12.16 9.31
N PRO A 331 -3.58 -12.86 8.34
CA PRO A 331 -2.85 -13.71 7.40
C PRO A 331 -2.02 -12.91 6.40
N LEU A 332 -2.28 -11.60 6.23
CA LEU A 332 -1.59 -10.74 5.26
C LEU A 332 -0.49 -9.88 5.90
N ARG A 333 -0.22 -10.05 7.19
CA ARG A 333 0.59 -9.12 8.00
C ARG A 333 2.03 -8.92 7.54
N TYR A 334 2.55 -9.80 6.69
CA TYR A 334 3.91 -9.74 6.14
C TYR A 334 3.94 -9.49 4.62
N LEU A 335 2.79 -9.13 4.03
CA LEU A 335 2.68 -8.84 2.61
C LEU A 335 2.59 -7.33 2.34
N PHE A 336 3.16 -6.93 1.21
CA PHE A 336 2.86 -5.66 0.57
C PHE A 336 1.62 -5.77 -0.33
N LYS A 337 1.07 -4.62 -0.71
CA LYS A 337 -0.21 -4.52 -1.46
C LYS A 337 -0.17 -5.22 -2.81
N ASP A 338 0.96 -5.15 -3.52
CA ASP A 338 1.16 -5.83 -4.80
C ASP A 338 1.22 -7.36 -4.63
N GLU A 339 1.83 -7.84 -3.55
CA GLU A 339 1.84 -9.26 -3.21
C GLU A 339 0.44 -9.77 -2.86
N VAL A 340 -0.35 -9.02 -2.10
CA VAL A 340 -1.77 -9.35 -1.82
C VAL A 340 -2.54 -9.55 -3.11
N ARG A 341 -2.30 -8.70 -4.13
CA ARG A 341 -2.96 -8.85 -5.43
C ARG A 341 -2.55 -10.15 -6.14
N ARG A 342 -1.24 -10.45 -6.19
CA ARG A 342 -0.74 -11.72 -6.78
C ARG A 342 -1.27 -12.95 -6.05
N ILE A 343 -1.40 -12.87 -4.73
CA ILE A 343 -2.01 -13.92 -3.91
C ILE A 343 -3.50 -14.06 -4.25
N GLY A 344 -4.23 -12.95 -4.39
CA GLY A 344 -5.63 -12.96 -4.83
C GLY A 344 -5.84 -13.67 -6.16
N GLU A 345 -5.00 -13.38 -7.16
CA GLU A 345 -5.01 -14.08 -8.45
C GLU A 345 -4.72 -15.58 -8.30
N ALA A 346 -3.69 -15.93 -7.52
CA ALA A 346 -3.32 -17.33 -7.26
C ALA A 346 -4.41 -18.11 -6.50
N LEU A 347 -5.25 -17.42 -5.72
CA LEU A 347 -6.43 -17.99 -5.07
C LEU A 347 -7.65 -18.10 -5.99
N GLY A 348 -7.56 -17.62 -7.23
CA GLY A 348 -8.65 -17.66 -8.21
C GLY A 348 -9.70 -16.56 -8.03
N LEU A 349 -9.37 -15.46 -7.34
CA LEU A 349 -10.27 -14.31 -7.28
C LEU A 349 -10.41 -13.65 -8.66
N PRO A 350 -11.60 -13.14 -9.02
CA PRO A 350 -11.81 -12.41 -10.27
C PRO A 350 -10.87 -11.20 -10.38
N GLU A 351 -10.33 -10.95 -11.58
CA GLU A 351 -9.41 -9.83 -11.81
C GLU A 351 -10.02 -8.47 -11.40
N GLU A 352 -11.29 -8.28 -11.73
CA GLU A 352 -12.08 -7.09 -11.39
C GLU A 352 -12.16 -6.79 -9.88
N MET A 353 -12.02 -7.83 -9.05
CA MET A 353 -11.99 -7.73 -7.60
C MET A 353 -10.57 -7.44 -7.09
N VAL A 354 -9.58 -8.12 -7.64
CA VAL A 354 -8.17 -8.00 -7.22
C VAL A 354 -7.60 -6.63 -7.58
N TRP A 355 -7.87 -6.17 -8.80
CA TRP A 355 -7.32 -4.93 -9.36
C TRP A 355 -8.26 -3.75 -9.23
N ARG A 356 -9.32 -3.90 -8.44
CA ARG A 356 -10.22 -2.82 -8.11
C ARG A 356 -9.44 -1.64 -7.53
N HIS A 357 -9.75 -0.45 -8.04
CA HIS A 357 -9.27 0.80 -7.46
C HIS A 357 -9.64 0.89 -5.97
N PRO A 358 -8.76 1.44 -5.11
CA PRO A 358 -9.08 1.68 -3.72
C PRO A 358 -10.42 2.43 -3.57
N PHE A 359 -11.20 2.03 -2.58
CA PHE A 359 -12.45 2.69 -2.20
C PHE A 359 -12.38 3.04 -0.71
N PRO A 360 -12.62 4.31 -0.33
CA PRO A 360 -12.49 4.74 1.06
C PRO A 360 -13.54 4.08 1.94
N GLY A 361 -13.21 3.80 3.21
CA GLY A 361 -14.16 3.25 4.18
C GLY A 361 -15.46 4.06 4.34
N PRO A 362 -15.39 5.41 4.42
CA PRO A 362 -16.56 6.29 4.35
C PRO A 362 -17.34 6.27 3.03
N GLY A 363 -16.81 5.59 2.00
CA GLY A 363 -17.42 5.43 0.70
C GLY A 363 -17.74 6.76 0.02
N LEU A 364 -18.94 6.85 -0.56
CA LEU A 364 -19.43 8.01 -1.28
C LEU A 364 -19.66 9.24 -0.38
N ALA A 365 -19.66 9.11 0.96
CA ALA A 365 -19.91 10.24 1.85
C ALA A 365 -18.83 11.34 1.77
N ILE A 366 -17.58 10.97 1.48
CA ILE A 366 -16.46 11.90 1.25
C ILE A 366 -16.29 12.29 -0.22
N ARG A 367 -17.17 11.80 -1.09
CA ARG A 367 -17.27 12.18 -2.52
C ARG A 367 -18.54 12.98 -2.78
N CYS A 368 -19.31 13.26 -1.75
CA CYS A 368 -20.52 14.05 -1.77
C CYS A 368 -20.29 15.28 -0.89
N ILE A 369 -19.95 16.41 -1.50
CA ILE A 369 -19.60 17.64 -0.79
C ILE A 369 -20.83 18.18 -0.06
N GLY A 370 -20.62 18.61 1.19
CA GLY A 370 -21.69 19.10 2.06
C GLY A 370 -22.53 17.95 2.63
N GLU A 371 -23.84 18.17 2.84
CA GLU A 371 -24.72 17.15 3.43
C GLU A 371 -24.90 15.95 2.49
N VAL A 372 -24.89 14.75 3.06
CA VAL A 372 -25.09 13.47 2.36
C VAL A 372 -26.55 13.05 2.44
N THR A 373 -27.27 13.11 1.32
CA THR A 373 -28.67 12.71 1.21
C THR A 373 -28.86 11.56 0.23
N ARG A 374 -29.98 10.83 0.32
CA ARG A 374 -30.30 9.75 -0.63
C ARG A 374 -30.30 10.24 -2.08
N GLU A 375 -30.91 11.39 -2.32
CA GLU A 375 -30.95 12.01 -3.66
C GLU A 375 -29.54 12.27 -4.21
N LYS A 376 -28.68 12.90 -3.41
CA LYS A 376 -27.29 13.19 -3.80
C LYS A 376 -26.49 11.90 -4.03
N LEU A 377 -26.67 10.88 -3.20
CA LEU A 377 -26.01 9.59 -3.38
C LEU A 377 -26.44 8.89 -4.67
N GLU A 378 -27.72 8.92 -5.03
CA GLU A 378 -28.20 8.36 -6.30
C GLU A 378 -27.62 9.09 -7.51
N ILE A 379 -27.57 10.42 -7.46
CA ILE A 379 -26.91 11.23 -8.51
C ILE A 379 -25.43 10.83 -8.63
N LEU A 380 -24.71 10.79 -7.51
CA LEU A 380 -23.30 10.47 -7.46
C LEU A 380 -23.00 9.04 -7.93
N ARG A 381 -23.80 8.05 -7.53
CA ARG A 381 -23.66 6.65 -7.98
C ARG A 381 -23.76 6.53 -9.50
N ARG A 382 -24.74 7.20 -10.10
CA ARG A 382 -24.94 7.18 -11.55
C ARG A 382 -23.79 7.86 -12.28
N ALA A 383 -23.33 9.00 -11.78
CA ALA A 383 -22.17 9.70 -12.35
C ALA A 383 -20.88 8.88 -12.23
N ASP A 384 -20.60 8.31 -11.05
CA ASP A 384 -19.42 7.47 -10.80
C ASP A 384 -19.43 6.21 -11.69
N ARG A 385 -20.60 5.58 -11.86
CA ARG A 385 -20.74 4.44 -12.78
C ARG A 385 -20.32 4.79 -14.20
N ILE A 386 -20.76 5.93 -14.73
CA ILE A 386 -20.39 6.39 -16.09
C ILE A 386 -18.88 6.63 -16.18
N VAL A 387 -18.27 7.30 -15.20
CA VAL A 387 -16.81 7.49 -15.16
C VAL A 387 -16.11 6.14 -15.24
N MET A 388 -16.53 5.18 -14.42
CA MET A 388 -15.89 3.87 -14.31
C MET A 388 -16.11 2.98 -15.54
N GLU A 389 -17.26 3.09 -16.23
CA GLU A 389 -17.52 2.43 -17.51
C GLU A 389 -16.59 2.97 -18.60
N GLU A 390 -16.55 4.29 -18.80
CA GLU A 390 -15.76 4.92 -19.86
C GLU A 390 -14.24 4.71 -19.67
N ILE A 391 -13.75 4.74 -18.42
CA ILE A 391 -12.34 4.44 -18.11
C ILE A 391 -11.99 3.00 -18.48
N ARG A 392 -12.89 2.04 -18.21
CA ARG A 392 -12.66 0.62 -18.55
C ARG A 392 -12.73 0.39 -20.06
N GLU A 393 -13.71 0.98 -20.75
CA GLU A 393 -13.83 0.90 -22.20
C GLU A 393 -12.61 1.52 -22.92
N ALA A 394 -12.00 2.54 -22.32
CA ALA A 394 -10.76 3.12 -22.81
C ALA A 394 -9.50 2.28 -22.53
N GLY A 395 -9.62 1.18 -21.77
CA GLY A 395 -8.49 0.34 -21.37
C GLY A 395 -7.56 0.96 -20.31
N LEU A 396 -7.93 2.10 -19.72
CA LEU A 396 -7.07 2.88 -18.81
C LEU A 396 -7.21 2.47 -17.35
N TYR A 397 -8.11 1.54 -17.02
CA TYR A 397 -8.41 1.19 -15.64
C TYR A 397 -7.17 0.73 -14.85
N ARG A 398 -6.30 -0.06 -15.49
CA ARG A 398 -5.07 -0.60 -14.88
C ARG A 398 -3.96 0.44 -14.74
N ASP A 399 -3.95 1.44 -15.60
CA ASP A 399 -2.91 2.48 -15.64
C ASP A 399 -3.17 3.57 -14.59
N LEU A 400 -4.41 3.69 -14.13
CA LEU A 400 -4.82 4.64 -13.12
C LEU A 400 -4.74 4.00 -11.73
N TRP A 401 -4.21 4.75 -10.77
CA TRP A 401 -4.26 4.36 -9.36
C TRP A 401 -5.69 4.40 -8.83
N GLN A 402 -6.42 5.46 -9.19
CA GLN A 402 -7.81 5.66 -8.81
C GLN A 402 -8.51 6.60 -9.80
N ALA A 403 -9.76 6.30 -10.12
CA ALA A 403 -10.69 7.19 -10.82
C ALA A 403 -12.07 7.18 -10.15
N PHE A 404 -12.75 8.32 -10.11
CA PHE A 404 -14.09 8.45 -9.53
C PHE A 404 -14.76 9.80 -9.84
N ALA A 405 -16.08 9.86 -9.59
CA ALA A 405 -16.83 11.09 -9.56
C ALA A 405 -16.93 11.69 -8.13
N VAL A 406 -17.02 13.01 -8.05
CA VAL A 406 -17.35 13.78 -6.85
C VAL A 406 -18.54 14.68 -7.16
N LEU A 407 -19.59 14.63 -6.34
CA LEU A 407 -20.74 15.51 -6.45
C LEU A 407 -20.49 16.76 -5.62
N THR A 408 -20.41 17.91 -6.28
CA THR A 408 -20.23 19.20 -5.58
C THR A 408 -21.55 19.68 -4.99
N ASP A 409 -21.49 20.54 -3.97
CA ASP A 409 -22.69 21.21 -3.44
C ASP A 409 -23.09 22.45 -4.25
N THR A 410 -22.44 22.69 -5.39
CA THR A 410 -22.68 23.87 -6.24
C THR A 410 -23.66 23.54 -7.34
N LYS A 411 -24.77 24.30 -7.40
CA LYS A 411 -25.68 24.28 -8.54
C LYS A 411 -25.30 25.33 -9.58
N THR A 412 -25.33 24.94 -10.84
CA THR A 412 -24.95 25.78 -11.97
C THR A 412 -26.10 25.92 -12.96
N VAL A 413 -26.06 26.98 -13.77
CA VAL A 413 -27.05 27.19 -14.83
C VAL A 413 -26.63 26.39 -16.06
N GLY A 414 -27.59 25.70 -16.68
CA GLY A 414 -27.41 25.01 -17.95
C GLY A 414 -28.54 25.31 -18.92
N VAL A 415 -28.34 24.89 -20.16
CA VAL A 415 -29.38 24.82 -21.18
C VAL A 415 -29.39 23.39 -21.68
N MET A 416 -30.52 22.71 -21.53
CA MET A 416 -30.72 21.33 -22.00
C MET A 416 -32.02 21.29 -22.79
N GLY A 417 -31.93 20.97 -24.09
CA GLY A 417 -33.00 21.26 -25.04
C GLY A 417 -33.24 22.77 -25.11
N ASP A 418 -34.51 23.19 -25.04
CA ASP A 418 -34.92 24.60 -25.11
C ASP A 418 -35.19 25.23 -23.72
N PHE A 419 -34.87 24.54 -22.63
CA PHE A 419 -35.16 24.99 -21.26
C PHE A 419 -33.90 25.29 -20.46
N ARG A 420 -33.99 26.33 -19.60
CA ARG A 420 -32.97 26.63 -18.61
C ARG A 420 -33.04 25.61 -17.47
N THR A 421 -31.89 25.02 -17.12
CA THR A 421 -31.77 24.06 -16.02
C THR A 421 -30.92 24.62 -14.89
N TYR A 422 -31.16 24.12 -13.68
CA TYR A 422 -30.34 24.41 -12.50
C TYR A 422 -30.03 23.09 -11.78
N GLY A 423 -28.82 22.57 -12.01
CA GLY A 423 -28.37 21.26 -11.57
C GLY A 423 -26.98 21.33 -10.93
N TYR A 424 -26.58 20.25 -10.27
CA TYR A 424 -25.28 20.13 -9.64
C TYR A 424 -24.13 20.08 -10.66
N ALA A 425 -22.96 20.53 -10.24
CA ALA A 425 -21.71 20.22 -10.91
C ALA A 425 -21.11 18.91 -10.36
N VAL A 426 -20.60 18.07 -11.26
CA VAL A 426 -19.82 16.87 -10.93
C VAL A 426 -18.37 17.11 -11.30
N ALA A 427 -17.45 16.78 -10.40
CA ALA A 427 -16.04 16.74 -10.70
C ALA A 427 -15.60 15.30 -10.96
N VAL A 428 -14.82 15.09 -12.02
CA VAL A 428 -14.16 13.81 -12.31
C VAL A 428 -12.73 13.91 -11.80
N ARG A 429 -12.32 12.91 -11.04
CA ARG A 429 -10.96 12.78 -10.49
C ARG A 429 -10.33 11.50 -11.01
N ALA A 430 -9.14 11.59 -11.59
CA ALA A 430 -8.32 10.43 -11.92
C ALA A 430 -6.85 10.74 -11.66
N VAL A 431 -6.13 9.81 -11.04
CA VAL A 431 -4.75 9.98 -10.61
C VAL A 431 -3.88 8.79 -10.98
N ILE A 432 -2.60 9.08 -11.19
CA ILE A 432 -1.52 8.09 -11.35
C ILE A 432 -0.59 8.28 -10.16
N ALA A 433 -0.20 7.18 -9.54
CA ALA A 433 0.66 7.20 -8.37
C ALA A 433 1.41 5.87 -8.23
N ASP A 434 2.64 5.93 -7.70
CA ASP A 434 3.38 4.74 -7.28
C ASP A 434 3.01 4.34 -5.84
N ASP A 435 2.65 5.32 -5.01
CA ASP A 435 2.18 5.15 -3.64
C ASP A 435 1.00 6.07 -3.30
N ALA A 436 0.49 6.01 -2.07
CA ALA A 436 -0.61 6.87 -1.65
C ALA A 436 -0.15 8.26 -1.16
N MET A 437 1.16 8.56 -1.11
CA MET A 437 1.74 9.77 -0.53
C MET A 437 1.88 10.89 -1.56
N THR A 438 2.30 10.57 -2.78
CA THR A 438 2.35 11.51 -3.91
C THR A 438 1.51 10.97 -5.06
N ALA A 439 0.81 11.86 -5.77
CA ALA A 439 0.01 11.46 -6.92
C ALA A 439 -0.08 12.60 -7.92
N ASP A 440 0.01 12.29 -9.19
CA ASP A 440 -0.23 13.25 -10.26
C ASP A 440 -1.61 13.01 -10.87
N TRP A 441 -2.22 14.06 -11.42
CA TRP A 441 -3.49 13.93 -12.11
C TRP A 441 -3.26 13.24 -13.46
N ALA A 442 -4.20 12.37 -13.86
CA ALA A 442 -4.06 11.61 -15.09
C ALA A 442 -4.35 12.48 -16.32
N ARG A 443 -3.51 12.44 -17.34
CA ARG A 443 -3.72 13.18 -18.59
C ARG A 443 -4.65 12.37 -19.50
N LEU A 444 -5.91 12.23 -19.10
CA LEU A 444 -6.91 11.49 -19.85
C LEU A 444 -7.10 12.11 -21.24
N PRO A 445 -7.26 11.32 -22.31
CA PRO A 445 -7.51 11.85 -23.66
C PRO A 445 -8.72 12.77 -23.67
N HIS A 446 -8.62 13.91 -24.36
CA HIS A 446 -9.72 14.90 -24.41
C HIS A 446 -11.03 14.30 -24.93
N GLU A 447 -10.96 13.37 -25.89
CA GLU A 447 -12.13 12.64 -26.39
C GLU A 447 -12.81 11.79 -25.32
N LEU A 448 -12.03 11.17 -24.43
CA LEU A 448 -12.56 10.40 -23.30
C LEU A 448 -13.25 11.33 -22.29
N LEU A 449 -12.61 12.46 -21.96
CA LEU A 449 -13.22 13.48 -21.08
C LEU A 449 -14.53 14.03 -21.67
N SER A 450 -14.57 14.25 -22.98
CA SER A 450 -15.76 14.69 -23.71
C SER A 450 -16.89 13.66 -23.61
N ARG A 451 -16.61 12.37 -23.82
CA ARG A 451 -17.61 11.29 -23.67
C ARG A 451 -18.15 11.20 -22.25
N ILE A 452 -17.27 11.17 -21.24
CA ILE A 452 -17.65 11.15 -19.82
C ILE A 452 -18.57 12.35 -19.51
N SER A 453 -18.16 13.56 -19.90
CA SER A 453 -18.95 14.78 -19.69
C SER A 453 -20.33 14.68 -20.34
N ASN A 454 -20.38 14.29 -21.61
CA ASN A 454 -21.63 14.19 -22.37
C ASN A 454 -22.59 13.15 -21.76
N ARG A 455 -22.08 11.97 -21.42
CA ARG A 455 -22.90 10.91 -20.81
C ARG A 455 -23.42 11.33 -19.44
N ILE A 456 -22.58 11.90 -18.57
CA ILE A 456 -23.04 12.38 -17.26
C ILE A 456 -24.16 13.42 -17.40
N VAL A 457 -23.97 14.44 -18.24
CA VAL A 457 -24.95 15.52 -18.45
C VAL A 457 -26.26 15.01 -19.05
N ASN A 458 -26.21 14.05 -19.98
CA ASN A 458 -27.40 13.56 -20.68
C ASN A 458 -28.14 12.45 -19.92
N GLU A 459 -27.43 11.60 -19.18
CA GLU A 459 -27.99 10.42 -18.53
C GLU A 459 -28.33 10.66 -17.05
N VAL A 460 -27.61 11.55 -16.36
CA VAL A 460 -27.78 11.77 -14.91
C VAL A 460 -28.65 12.99 -14.63
N HIS A 461 -29.93 12.74 -14.34
CA HIS A 461 -30.86 13.79 -13.92
C HIS A 461 -30.33 14.54 -12.69
N GLY A 462 -30.38 15.87 -12.75
CA GLY A 462 -29.90 16.75 -11.69
C GLY A 462 -28.46 17.23 -11.86
N VAL A 463 -27.72 16.80 -12.89
CA VAL A 463 -26.36 17.27 -13.20
C VAL A 463 -26.35 18.02 -14.53
N ASN A 464 -25.72 19.20 -14.60
CA ASN A 464 -25.65 19.99 -15.84
C ASN A 464 -24.28 20.62 -16.11
N ARG A 465 -23.27 20.21 -15.35
CA ARG A 465 -21.89 20.65 -15.48
C ARG A 465 -20.96 19.53 -15.04
N VAL A 466 -19.92 19.31 -15.82
CA VAL A 466 -18.83 18.40 -15.47
C VAL A 466 -17.52 19.17 -15.53
N VAL A 467 -16.65 18.94 -14.55
CA VAL A 467 -15.29 19.47 -14.49
C VAL A 467 -14.30 18.33 -14.28
N TYR A 468 -13.02 18.56 -14.58
CA TYR A 468 -11.95 17.60 -14.35
C TYR A 468 -10.90 18.17 -13.41
N ASP A 469 -10.52 17.42 -12.38
CA ASP A 469 -9.56 17.87 -11.37
C ASP A 469 -8.12 17.63 -11.82
N ILE A 470 -7.44 18.73 -12.13
CA ILE A 470 -6.03 18.78 -12.58
C ILE A 470 -5.05 19.13 -11.45
N THR A 471 -5.44 18.93 -10.19
CA THR A 471 -4.61 19.28 -9.03
C THR A 471 -3.74 18.08 -8.61
N PRO A 472 -2.41 18.18 -8.59
CA PRO A 472 -1.56 17.12 -8.06
C PRO A 472 -1.64 17.03 -6.53
N LYS A 473 -1.18 15.91 -5.98
CA LYS A 473 -0.90 15.74 -4.55
C LYS A 473 0.62 15.72 -4.35
N PRO A 474 1.21 16.74 -3.70
CA PRO A 474 0.63 18.03 -3.24
C PRO A 474 0.36 19.04 -4.38
N PRO A 475 -0.42 20.13 -4.19
CA PRO A 475 -0.97 20.62 -2.91
C PRO A 475 -2.35 20.06 -2.54
N GLY A 476 -3.05 19.39 -3.46
CA GLY A 476 -4.32 18.76 -3.17
C GLY A 476 -4.18 17.40 -2.49
N THR A 477 -5.31 16.75 -2.23
CA THR A 477 -5.40 15.33 -1.88
C THR A 477 -6.01 14.52 -3.03
N ILE A 478 -6.02 13.19 -2.92
CA ILE A 478 -6.67 12.35 -3.95
C ILE A 478 -8.19 12.51 -3.85
N GLU A 479 -8.77 12.24 -2.68
CA GLU A 479 -10.17 12.51 -2.35
C GLU A 479 -10.37 14.02 -2.05
N TRP A 480 -11.61 14.52 -2.20
CA TRP A 480 -11.93 15.94 -1.97
C TRP A 480 -12.31 16.28 -0.52
N GLU A 481 -12.61 15.27 0.29
CA GLU A 481 -12.91 15.33 1.74
C GLU A 481 -12.28 14.16 2.48
#